data_AF-A0A2N2GU92-F1
#
_entry.id   AF-A0A2N2GU92-F1
#
_cell.length_a   1.000
_cell.length_b   1.000
_cell.length_c   1.000
_cell.angle_alpha   90.00
_cell.angle_beta   90.00
_cell.angle_gamma   90.00
#
_symmetry.space_group_name_H-M   'P 1'
#
loop_
_entity.id
_entity.type
_entity.pdbx_description
1 polymer ?
#
loop_
_entity_poly.entity_id
_entity_poly.type
_entity_poly.pdbx_seq_one_letter_code
_entity_poly.pdbx_strand_id
1 'polypeptide(L)'
;MGEKSINSLFLEVAEHAAQRTEDVRVVFSILVEASLRYRDHVMRTTGQVVTVEHVRTALKWLVPVLATGELPLERNEVSLGLLKIWVEELSTLGYPRVHVE
;
A
#
# COMPACT_ATOMS: atom_id res chain seq x y z
N MET A 1 10.47 -16.77 -10.94
CA MET A 1 11.18 -16.52 -9.66
C MET A 1 10.93 -15.04 -9.32
N GLY A 2 9.97 -14.72 -8.45
CA GLY A 2 9.59 -13.30 -8.21
C GLY A 2 8.40 -13.08 -7.28
N GLU A 3 7.42 -13.98 -7.27
CA GLU A 3 6.22 -13.84 -6.43
C GLU A 3 6.47 -14.21 -4.96
N LYS A 4 7.41 -15.12 -4.71
CA LYS A 4 7.77 -15.55 -3.36
C LYS A 4 8.48 -14.46 -2.53
N SER A 5 9.03 -13.43 -3.17
CA SER A 5 9.83 -12.41 -2.47
C SER A 5 9.00 -11.27 -1.89
N ILE A 6 7.84 -10.95 -2.48
CA ILE A 6 6.92 -9.95 -1.94
C ILE A 6 6.10 -10.57 -0.81
N ASN A 7 5.54 -11.76 -1.06
CA ASN A 7 4.78 -12.46 -0.03
C ASN A 7 5.63 -12.76 1.20
N SER A 8 6.92 -13.09 1.06
CA SER A 8 7.79 -13.31 2.21
C SER A 8 8.07 -12.04 2.99
N LEU A 9 8.27 -10.89 2.32
CA LEU A 9 8.48 -9.60 3.00
C LEU A 9 7.23 -9.15 3.74
N PHE A 10 6.06 -9.33 3.14
CA PHE A 10 4.80 -9.05 3.82
C PHE A 10 4.52 -10.04 4.94
N LEU A 11 4.89 -11.33 4.80
CA LEU A 11 4.78 -12.32 5.89
C LEU A 11 5.73 -11.99 7.05
N GLU A 12 6.97 -11.60 6.78
CA GLU A 12 7.95 -11.25 7.83
C GLU A 12 7.50 -10.02 8.61
N VAL A 13 7.03 -9.00 7.90
CA VAL A 13 6.45 -7.80 8.52
C VAL A 13 5.15 -8.14 9.26
N ALA A 14 4.30 -9.01 8.70
CA ALA A 14 3.07 -9.46 9.34
C ALA A 14 3.30 -10.36 10.56
N GLU A 15 4.32 -11.23 10.57
CA GLU A 15 4.71 -12.03 11.74
C GLU A 15 5.29 -11.15 12.85
N HIS A 16 6.06 -10.12 12.48
CA HIS A 16 6.57 -9.17 13.46
C HIS A 16 5.48 -8.24 13.99
N ALA A 17 4.50 -7.90 13.15
CA ALA A 17 3.31 -7.13 13.50
C ALA A 17 2.23 -7.96 14.22
N ALA A 18 2.20 -9.28 14.02
CA ALA A 18 1.26 -10.23 14.64
C ALA A 18 1.41 -10.30 16.17
N GLN A 19 2.52 -9.81 16.73
CA GLN A 19 2.71 -9.61 18.17
C GLN A 19 2.02 -8.33 18.69
N ARG A 20 1.45 -7.49 17.82
CA ARG A 20 0.71 -6.26 18.17
C ARG A 20 -0.66 -6.24 17.51
N THR A 21 -1.67 -6.75 18.20
CA THR A 21 -3.13 -6.52 17.98
C THR A 21 -3.73 -6.93 16.63
N GLU A 22 -4.94 -7.50 16.68
CA GLU A 22 -5.70 -7.96 15.50
C GLU A 22 -5.89 -6.88 14.43
N ASP A 23 -6.08 -5.63 14.86
CA ASP A 23 -6.19 -4.44 14.02
C ASP A 23 -5.02 -4.27 13.03
N VAL A 24 -3.80 -4.59 13.46
CA VAL A 24 -2.62 -4.44 12.61
C VAL A 24 -2.61 -5.50 11.52
N ARG A 25 -3.04 -6.73 11.81
CA ARG A 25 -3.19 -7.78 10.80
C ARG A 25 -4.21 -7.39 9.74
N VAL A 26 -5.35 -6.83 10.15
CA VAL A 26 -6.40 -6.37 9.22
C VAL A 26 -5.86 -5.30 8.28
N VAL A 27 -5.16 -4.29 8.82
CA VAL A 27 -4.52 -3.23 8.02
C VAL A 27 -3.53 -3.82 7.00
N PHE A 28 -2.66 -4.74 7.42
CA PHE A 28 -1.69 -5.36 6.52
C PHE A 28 -2.34 -6.18 5.41
N SER A 29 -3.36 -6.99 5.73
CA SER A 29 -4.08 -7.78 4.73
C SER A 29 -4.67 -6.88 3.63
N ILE A 30 -5.26 -5.76 4.01
CA ILE A 30 -5.85 -4.80 3.07
C ILE A 30 -4.79 -4.17 2.17
N LEU A 31 -3.67 -3.72 2.74
CA LEU A 31 -2.57 -3.16 1.95
C LEU A 31 -2.04 -4.18 0.93
N VAL A 32 -1.92 -5.44 1.32
CA VAL A 32 -1.48 -6.52 0.42
C VAL A 32 -2.49 -6.77 -0.69
N GLU A 33 -3.76 -6.97 -0.36
CA GLU A 33 -4.82 -7.23 -1.34
C GLU A 33 -4.99 -6.09 -2.32
N ALA A 34 -4.97 -4.84 -1.83
CA ALA A 34 -5.00 -3.64 -2.65
C ALA A 34 -3.77 -3.56 -3.58
N SER A 35 -2.58 -3.90 -3.08
CA SER A 35 -1.34 -3.89 -3.89
C SER A 35 -1.40 -4.89 -5.03
N LEU A 36 -1.90 -6.10 -4.78
CA LEU A 36 -2.03 -7.14 -5.80
C LEU A 36 -3.05 -6.75 -6.86
N ARG A 37 -4.22 -6.24 -6.44
CA ARG A 37 -5.24 -5.71 -7.35
C ARG A 37 -4.70 -4.59 -8.22
N TYR A 38 -3.99 -3.64 -7.62
CA TYR A 38 -3.39 -2.51 -8.34
C TYR A 38 -2.32 -2.95 -9.34
N ARG A 39 -1.42 -3.86 -8.93
CA ARG A 39 -0.41 -4.44 -9.82
C ARG A 39 -1.04 -5.04 -11.06
N ASP A 40 -2.07 -5.86 -10.87
CA ASP A 40 -2.74 -6.54 -11.97
C ASP A 40 -3.49 -5.55 -12.87
N HIS A 41 -4.07 -4.50 -12.28
CA HIS A 41 -4.72 -3.42 -13.02
C HIS A 41 -3.72 -2.64 -13.88
N VAL A 42 -2.63 -2.13 -13.30
CA VAL A 42 -1.59 -1.35 -13.99
C VAL A 42 -0.98 -2.16 -15.14
N MET A 43 -0.69 -3.45 -14.90
CA MET A 43 -0.17 -4.32 -15.96
C MET A 43 -1.14 -4.44 -17.13
N ARG A 44 -2.45 -4.53 -16.87
CA ARG A 44 -3.47 -4.65 -17.93
C ARG A 44 -3.72 -3.34 -18.67
N THR A 45 -3.65 -2.20 -17.99
CA THR A 45 -4.05 -0.90 -18.57
C THR A 45 -2.90 -0.13 -19.19
N THR A 46 -1.70 -0.19 -18.59
CA THR A 46 -0.54 0.59 -19.05
C THR A 46 0.61 -0.29 -19.52
N GLY A 47 0.58 -1.60 -19.24
CA GLY A 47 1.69 -2.52 -19.51
C GLY A 47 2.90 -2.32 -18.58
N GLN A 48 2.77 -1.48 -17.55
CA GLN A 48 3.84 -1.23 -16.59
C GLN A 48 3.85 -2.30 -15.49
N VAL A 49 5.06 -2.65 -15.03
CA VAL A 49 5.25 -3.58 -13.93
C VAL A 49 5.32 -2.82 -12.61
N VAL A 50 4.44 -3.15 -11.67
CA VAL A 50 4.57 -2.68 -10.28
C VAL A 50 5.66 -3.48 -9.58
N THR A 51 6.71 -2.82 -9.14
CA THR A 51 7.88 -3.43 -8.50
C THR A 51 7.83 -3.26 -6.98
N VAL A 52 8.71 -3.97 -6.28
CA VAL A 52 8.93 -3.81 -4.84
C VAL A 52 9.30 -2.37 -4.48
N GLU A 53 10.05 -1.67 -5.33
CA GLU A 53 10.44 -0.28 -5.10
C GLU A 53 9.24 0.68 -5.12
N HIS A 54 8.24 0.42 -5.97
CA HIS A 54 6.99 1.18 -5.98
C HIS A 54 6.24 1.01 -4.65
N VAL A 55 6.16 -0.22 -4.15
CA VAL A 55 5.53 -0.55 -2.87
C VAL A 55 6.28 0.09 -1.69
N ARG A 56 7.62 -0.01 -1.66
CA ARG A 56 8.46 0.63 -0.63
C ARG A 56 8.30 2.15 -0.64
N THR A 57 8.25 2.75 -1.81
CA THR A 57 8.04 4.19 -1.97
C THR A 57 6.67 4.61 -1.45
N ALA A 58 5.60 3.89 -1.85
CA ALA A 58 4.26 4.15 -1.33
C ALA A 58 4.17 4.00 0.20
N LEU A 59 4.85 2.99 0.79
CA LEU A 59 4.88 2.80 2.25
C LEU A 59 5.56 3.96 2.98
N LYS A 60 6.65 4.49 2.41
CA LYS A 60 7.34 5.67 2.97
C LYS A 60 6.43 6.90 3.01
N TRP A 61 5.54 7.05 2.03
CA TRP A 61 4.59 8.15 1.98
C TRP A 61 3.35 7.92 2.82
N LEU A 62 2.92 6.66 2.99
CA LEU A 62 1.70 6.32 3.70
C LEU A 62 1.68 6.88 5.13
N VAL A 63 2.77 6.72 5.89
CA VAL A 63 2.81 7.20 7.29
C VAL A 63 2.68 8.73 7.38
N PRO A 64 3.48 9.54 6.63
CA PRO A 64 3.26 10.99 6.55
C PRO A 64 1.85 11.38 6.12
N VAL A 65 1.30 10.75 5.08
CA VAL A 65 -0.03 11.08 4.54
C VAL A 65 -1.14 10.80 5.56
N LEU A 66 -1.05 9.69 6.30
CA LEU A 66 -2.00 9.40 7.38
C LEU A 66 -1.89 10.39 8.54
N ALA A 67 -0.72 11.02 8.73
CA ALA A 67 -0.49 12.00 9.79
C ALA A 67 -0.88 13.44 9.38
N THR A 68 -0.63 13.85 8.15
CA THR A 68 -0.82 15.22 7.66
C THR A 68 -2.04 15.39 6.75
N GLY A 69 -2.52 14.31 6.13
CA GLY A 69 -3.51 14.34 5.05
C GLY A 69 -2.96 14.81 3.71
N GLU A 70 -1.67 15.16 3.62
CA GLU A 70 -1.07 15.74 2.43
C GLU A 70 -0.43 14.67 1.55
N LEU A 71 -0.83 14.62 0.28
CA LEU A 71 -0.20 13.74 -0.71
C LEU A 71 1.18 14.27 -1.13
N PRO A 72 2.15 13.38 -1.37
CA PRO A 72 3.47 13.76 -1.85
C PRO A 72 3.40 14.39 -3.25
N LEU A 73 4.18 15.44 -3.49
CA LEU A 73 4.30 16.14 -4.79
C LEU A 73 5.12 15.37 -5.84
N GLU A 74 5.41 14.08 -5.61
CA GLU A 74 6.34 13.30 -6.43
C GLU A 74 5.73 12.79 -7.75
N ARG A 75 6.59 12.65 -8.77
CA ARG A 75 6.21 12.29 -10.16
C ARG A 75 6.05 10.78 -10.42
N ASN A 76 6.25 9.91 -9.43
CA ASN A 76 6.08 8.48 -9.66
C ASN A 76 4.59 8.11 -9.59
N GLU A 77 3.94 8.14 -10.76
CA GLU A 77 2.51 7.86 -10.91
C GLU A 77 2.11 6.47 -10.40
N VAL A 78 2.98 5.47 -10.55
CA VAL A 78 2.69 4.10 -10.09
C VAL A 78 2.65 4.05 -8.57
N SER A 79 3.68 4.56 -7.90
CA SER A 79 3.73 4.63 -6.44
C SER A 79 2.62 5.51 -5.88
N LEU A 80 2.28 6.62 -6.56
CA LEU A 80 1.26 7.56 -6.12
C LEU A 80 -0.13 6.94 -6.25
N GLY A 81 -0.41 6.22 -7.34
CA GLY A 81 -1.67 5.49 -7.50
C GLY A 81 -1.82 4.38 -6.45
N LEU A 82 -0.74 3.67 -6.12
CA LEU A 82 -0.74 2.68 -5.05
C LEU A 82 -1.06 3.31 -3.68
N LEU A 83 -0.43 4.44 -3.36
CA LEU A 83 -0.70 5.20 -2.15
C LEU A 83 -2.17 5.63 -2.05
N LYS A 84 -2.74 6.18 -3.13
CA LYS A 84 -4.14 6.63 -3.17
C LYS A 84 -5.11 5.49 -2.87
N ILE A 85 -4.90 4.32 -3.45
CA ILE A 85 -5.74 3.14 -3.19
C ILE A 85 -5.63 2.73 -1.73
N TRP A 86 -4.43 2.70 -1.15
CA TRP A 86 -4.29 2.36 0.27
C TRP A 86 -5.01 3.35 1.18
N VAL A 87 -4.89 4.64 0.90
CA VAL A 87 -5.59 5.68 1.66
C VAL A 87 -7.11 5.52 1.56
N GLU A 88 -7.63 5.24 0.37
CA GLU A 88 -9.06 4.99 0.15
C GLU A 88 -9.54 3.78 0.96
N GLU A 89 -8.86 2.64 0.82
CA GLU A 89 -9.19 1.39 1.53
C GLU A 89 -9.12 1.56 3.05
N LEU A 90 -8.09 2.24 3.56
CA LEU A 90 -7.95 2.52 5.00
C LEU A 90 -9.01 3.51 5.52
N SER A 91 -9.43 4.47 4.69
CA SER A 91 -10.50 5.41 5.04
C SER A 91 -11.85 4.70 5.20
N THR A 92 -12.11 3.64 4.42
CA THR A 92 -13.34 2.83 4.59
C THR A 92 -13.41 2.12 5.95
N LEU A 93 -12.25 1.87 6.58
CA LEU A 93 -12.16 1.27 7.92
C LEU A 93 -12.17 2.28 9.06
N GLY A 94 -12.19 3.58 8.77
CA GLY A 94 -12.15 4.63 9.79
C GLY A 94 -10.75 4.96 10.33
N TYR A 95 -9.68 4.44 9.72
CA TYR A 95 -8.32 4.96 9.92
C TYR A 95 -8.15 6.27 9.12
N PRO A 96 -7.44 7.27 9.67
CA PRO A 96 -7.95 8.64 9.83
C PRO A 96 -8.26 9.37 8.52
N ARG A 97 -9.39 10.09 8.53
CA ARG A 97 -9.81 11.28 7.74
C ARG A 97 -8.85 11.80 6.65
N VAL A 98 -8.50 11.01 5.62
CA VAL A 98 -7.87 11.58 4.42
C VAL A 98 -8.97 11.91 3.42
N HIS A 99 -9.16 13.20 3.13
CA HIS A 99 -10.02 13.62 2.02
C HIS A 99 -9.21 13.45 0.74
N VAL A 100 -9.60 12.49 -0.09
CA VAL A 100 -9.14 12.40 -1.47
C VAL A 100 -10.16 13.20 -2.29
N GLU A 101 -9.80 14.44 -2.64
CA GLU A 101 -10.56 15.23 -3.64
C GLU A 101 -10.39 14.65 -5.05
#